data_AF-A0A7I8DCY5-F1
#
_entry.id   AF-A0A7I8DCY5-F1
#
_cell.length_a   1.000
_cell.length_b   1.000
_cell.length_c   1.000
_cell.angle_alpha   90.00
_cell.angle_beta   90.00
_cell.angle_gamma   90.00
#
_symmetry.space_group_name_H-M   'P 1'
#
loop_
_entity.id
_entity.type
_entity.pdbx_description
1 polymer ?
#
loop_
_entity_poly.entity_id
_entity_poly.type
_entity_poly.pdbx_seq_one_letter_code
_entity_poly.pdbx_strand_id
1 'polypeptide(L)'
;MTFLLSIEELNALHEELGVLEKRLKSQESITNEERLYYIRHFWEQMRNSKTMSDLELNQCYKKILDSIIWKREDNGPPSIEINFL
;
A
#
# COMPACT_ATOMS: atom_id res chain seq x y z
N MET A 1 3.48 -14.34 -42.35
CA MET A 1 3.41 -12.90 -42.62
C MET A 1 3.71 -12.20 -41.30
N THR A 2 4.97 -11.86 -41.08
CA THR A 2 5.44 -11.25 -39.82
C THR A 2 5.24 -9.74 -39.95
N PHE A 3 4.35 -9.18 -39.14
CA PHE A 3 4.17 -7.72 -39.06
C PHE A 3 5.40 -7.14 -38.36
N LEU A 4 6.29 -6.52 -39.14
CA LEU A 4 7.31 -5.63 -38.60
C LEU A 4 6.58 -4.31 -38.28
N LEU A 5 6.33 -4.07 -37.00
CA LEU A 5 5.91 -2.75 -36.51
C LEU A 5 6.91 -1.72 -37.02
N SER A 6 6.41 -0.60 -37.54
CA SER A 6 7.28 0.51 -37.90
C SER A 6 7.99 1.04 -36.65
N ILE A 7 9.19 1.58 -36.82
CA ILE A 7 9.98 2.11 -35.70
C ILE A 7 9.20 3.18 -34.92
N GLU A 8 8.35 3.94 -35.60
CA GLU A 8 7.48 4.96 -35.00
C GLU A 8 6.40 4.34 -34.11
N GLU A 9 5.74 3.27 -34.56
CA GLU A 9 4.76 2.54 -33.75
C GLU A 9 5.42 1.86 -32.54
N LEU A 10 6.64 1.35 -32.69
CA LEU A 10 7.40 0.76 -31.59
C LEU A 10 7.75 1.80 -30.51
N ASN A 11 8.15 3.00 -30.92
CA ASN A 11 8.47 4.11 -30.01
C ASN A 11 7.22 4.63 -29.30
N ALA A 12 6.10 4.78 -30.02
CA ALA A 12 4.82 5.17 -29.42
C ALA A 12 4.36 4.15 -28.37
N LEU A 13 4.49 2.85 -28.66
CA LEU A 13 4.15 1.79 -27.71
C LEU A 13 5.03 1.83 -26.46
N HIS A 14 6.33 2.14 -26.62
CA HIS A 14 7.28 2.22 -25.52
C HIS A 14 6.98 3.41 -24.59
N GLU A 15 6.61 4.57 -25.16
CA GLU A 15 6.19 5.73 -24.39
C GLU A 15 4.88 5.46 -23.63
N GLU A 16 3.91 4.81 -24.28
CA GLU A 16 2.64 4.45 -23.65
C GLU A 16 2.82 3.45 -22.50
N LEU A 17 3.70 2.45 -22.68
CA LEU A 17 4.13 1.54 -21.62
C LEU A 17 4.77 2.29 -20.45
N GLY A 18 5.69 3.24 -20.73
CA GLY A 18 6.34 4.03 -19.69
C GLY A 18 5.37 4.91 -18.89
N VAL A 19 4.32 5.43 -19.53
CA VAL A 19 3.25 6.19 -18.86
C VAL A 19 2.37 5.28 -17.99
N LEU A 20 2.01 4.10 -18.50
CA LEU A 20 1.21 3.13 -17.77
C LEU A 20 1.97 2.52 -16.59
N GLU A 21 3.27 2.23 -16.73
CA GLU A 21 4.12 1.78 -15.62
C GLU A 21 4.27 2.83 -14.52
N LYS A 22 4.40 4.11 -14.88
CA LYS A 22 4.43 5.21 -13.91
C LYS A 22 3.09 5.35 -13.19
N ARG A 23 1.98 5.21 -13.91
CA ARG A 23 0.63 5.24 -13.33
C ARG A 23 0.37 4.05 -12.42
N LEU A 24 0.80 2.85 -12.81
CA LEU A 24 0.75 1.63 -11.99
C LEU A 24 1.56 1.82 -10.70
N LYS A 25 2.81 2.29 -10.79
CA LYS A 25 3.66 2.59 -9.63
C LYS A 25 3.03 3.63 -8.70
N SER A 26 2.32 4.63 -9.24
CA SER A 26 1.62 5.63 -8.45
C SER A 26 0.28 5.15 -7.86
N GLN A 27 -0.37 4.14 -8.47
CA GLN A 27 -1.61 3.55 -7.98
C GLN A 27 -1.37 2.40 -6.98
N GLU A 28 -0.22 1.73 -7.04
CA GLU A 28 0.09 0.56 -6.19
C GLU A 28 0.75 0.93 -4.84
N SER A 29 1.27 2.15 -4.66
CA SER A 29 1.90 2.53 -3.40
C SER A 29 0.91 3.20 -2.45
N ILE A 30 0.12 2.41 -1.72
CA ILE A 30 -0.46 2.91 -0.46
C ILE A 30 0.73 3.27 0.44
N THR A 31 0.88 4.56 0.73
CA THR A 31 1.94 5.08 1.59
C THR A 31 1.80 4.52 3.00
N ASN A 32 2.88 4.55 3.78
CA ASN A 32 2.83 4.08 5.17
C ASN A 32 1.87 4.94 6.00
N GLU A 33 1.82 6.23 5.72
CA GLU A 33 0.87 7.18 6.28
C GLU A 33 -0.58 6.76 6.00
N GLU A 34 -0.90 6.39 4.76
CA GLU A 34 -2.24 5.91 4.39
C GLU A 34 -2.58 4.56 5.04
N ARG A 35 -1.61 3.63 5.15
CA ARG A 35 -1.80 2.35 5.86
C ARG A 35 -2.14 2.58 7.33
N LEU A 36 -1.38 3.46 8.01
CA LEU A 36 -1.63 3.83 9.41
C LEU A 36 -2.97 4.57 9.57
N TYR A 37 -3.33 5.40 8.60
CA TYR A 37 -4.62 6.07 8.57
C TYR A 37 -5.77 5.05 8.56
N TYR A 38 -5.73 4.04 7.69
CA TYR A 38 -6.78 3.02 7.63
C TYR A 38 -6.88 2.19 8.91
N ILE A 39 -5.74 1.83 9.52
CA ILE A 39 -5.70 1.08 10.79
C ILE A 39 -6.34 1.91 11.92
N ARG A 40 -6.01 3.20 12.01
CA ARG A 40 -6.61 4.12 12.99
C ARG A 40 -8.10 4.32 12.74
N HIS A 41 -8.48 4.55 11.49
CA HIS A 41 -9.87 4.75 11.12
C HIS A 41 -10.72 3.53 11.47
N PHE A 42 -10.25 2.31 11.18
CA PHE A 42 -10.92 1.08 11.61
C PHE A 42 -11.13 1.03 13.12
N TRP A 43 -10.10 1.35 13.91
CA TRP A 43 -10.21 1.36 15.37
C TRP A 43 -11.27 2.35 15.87
N GLU A 44 -11.28 3.58 15.33
CA GLU A 44 -12.25 4.61 15.70
C GLU A 44 -13.68 4.19 15.37
N GLN A 45 -13.90 3.61 14.19
CA GLN A 45 -15.23 3.10 13.79
C GLN A 45 -15.70 1.97 14.72
N MET A 46 -14.82 1.03 15.06
CA MET A 46 -15.15 -0.07 15.96
C MET A 46 -15.44 0.41 17.39
N ARG A 47 -14.71 1.42 17.87
CA ARG A 47 -14.97 2.05 19.17
C ARG A 47 -16.32 2.74 19.21
N ASN A 48 -16.65 3.50 18.16
CA ASN A 48 -17.88 4.28 18.10
C ASN A 48 -19.13 3.40 17.91
N SER A 49 -19.00 2.29 17.19
CA SER A 49 -20.08 1.34 16.94
C SER A 49 -20.42 0.46 18.15
N LYS A 50 -19.62 0.49 19.23
CA LYS A 50 -19.79 -0.33 20.46
C LYS A 50 -19.98 -1.82 20.18
N THR A 51 -19.50 -2.31 19.04
CA THR A 51 -19.71 -3.70 18.59
C THR A 51 -18.82 -4.68 19.37
N MET A 52 -17.79 -4.16 20.05
CA MET A 52 -16.80 -4.91 20.81
C MET A 52 -16.44 -4.12 22.07
N SER A 53 -16.02 -4.79 23.14
CA SER A 53 -15.56 -4.10 24.35
C SER A 53 -14.24 -3.35 24.09
N ASP A 54 -13.98 -2.28 24.84
CA ASP A 54 -12.72 -1.52 24.74
C ASP A 54 -11.49 -2.43 24.93
N LEU A 55 -11.59 -3.45 25.79
CA LEU A 55 -10.51 -4.40 26.05
C LEU A 55 -10.20 -5.24 24.80
N GLU A 56 -11.21 -5.84 24.20
CA GLU A 56 -11.06 -6.67 23.00
C GLU A 56 -10.61 -5.84 21.79
N LEU A 57 -11.14 -4.62 21.65
CA LEU A 57 -10.75 -3.70 20.59
C LEU A 57 -9.27 -3.29 20.71
N ASN A 58 -8.81 -2.98 21.93
CA ASN A 58 -7.40 -2.66 22.18
C ASN A 58 -6.49 -3.87 21.94
N GLN A 59 -6.94 -5.08 22.26
CA GLN A 59 -6.20 -6.30 21.94
C GLN A 59 -6.09 -6.51 20.42
N CYS A 60 -7.16 -6.26 19.67
CA CYS A 60 -7.16 -6.34 18.21
C CYS A 60 -6.20 -5.31 17.59
N TYR A 61 -6.30 -4.06 18.02
CA TYR A 61 -5.42 -2.98 17.57
C TYR A 61 -3.95 -3.29 17.86
N LYS A 62 -3.66 -3.78 19.06
CA LYS A 62 -2.31 -4.19 19.45
C LYS A 62 -1.79 -5.31 18.55
N LYS A 63 -2.60 -6.34 18.26
CA LYS A 63 -2.20 -7.43 17.34
C LYS A 63 -1.87 -6.92 15.94
N ILE A 64 -2.64 -5.96 15.41
CA ILE A 64 -2.38 -5.35 14.10
C ILE A 64 -1.07 -4.55 14.14
N LEU A 65 -0.81 -3.79 15.22
CA LEU A 65 0.46 -3.06 15.35
C LEU A 65 1.66 -4.00 15.52
N ASP A 66 1.49 -5.09 16.27
CA ASP A 66 2.54 -6.09 16.50
C ASP A 66 2.84 -6.90 15.21
N SER A 67 1.89 -6.98 14.26
CA SER A 67 2.13 -7.61 12.94
C SER A 67 2.82 -6.69 11.94
N ILE A 68 3.05 -5.42 12.29
CA ILE A 68 3.80 -4.47 11.46
C ILE A 68 5.29 -4.67 11.71
N ILE A 69 6.02 -5.00 10.64
CA ILE A 69 7.48 -5.00 10.62
C ILE A 69 7.94 -3.59 10.26
N TRP A 70 8.57 -2.93 11.24
CA TRP A 70 9.15 -1.61 11.08
C TRP A 70 10.58 -1.75 10.56
N LYS A 71 10.83 -1.28 9.35
CA LYS A 71 12.15 -1.28 8.73
C LYS A 71 12.71 0.14 8.78
N ARG A 72 13.90 0.28 9.36
CA ARG A 72 14.71 1.49 9.26
C ARG A 72 15.84 1.18 8.30
N GLU A 73 15.82 1.80 7.14
CA GLU A 73 16.97 1.76 6.24
C GLU A 73 18.03 2.75 6.72
N ASP A 74 19.31 2.38 6.63
CA ASP A 74 20.44 3.09 7.23
C ASP A 74 20.55 4.57 6.83
N ASN A 75 19.86 5.01 5.76
CA ASN A 75 19.75 6.41 5.33
C ASN A 75 18.40 6.76 4.66
N GLY A 76 17.34 5.97 4.89
CA GLY A 76 16.03 6.12 4.23
C GLY A 76 14.88 6.49 5.19
N PRO A 77 13.74 6.96 4.67
CA PRO A 77 12.54 7.13 5.50
C PRO A 77 12.09 5.77 6.06
N PRO A 78 11.48 5.74 7.27
CA PRO A 78 10.96 4.49 7.84
C PRO A 78 9.98 3.81 6.88
N SER A 79 10.19 2.52 6.64
CA SER A 79 9.28 1.70 5.83
C SER A 79 8.52 0.71 6.71
N ILE A 80 7.25 0.48 6.35
CA ILE A 80 6.36 -0.46 7.04
C ILE A 80 6.07 -1.61 6.08
N GLU A 81 6.29 -2.83 6.56
CA GLU A 81 5.79 -4.05 5.93
C GLU A 81 4.76 -4.68 6.85
N ILE A 82 3.58 -5.02 6.31
CA ILE A 82 2.49 -5.61 7.08
C ILE A 82 2.33 -7.04 6.60
N ASN A 83 2.65 -8.01 7.45
CA ASN A 83 2.39 -9.42 7.18
C ASN A 83 0.98 -9.76 7.65
N PHE A 84 0.04 -9.85 6.72
CA PHE A 84 -1.21 -10.55 6.96
C PHE A 84 -0.90 -12.05 6.81
N LEU A 85 -0.77 -12.75 7.95
CA LEU A 85 -0.71 -14.21 8.01
C LEU A 85 -1.90 -14.86 7.29
#